data_AF-A0A0F9EIL6-F1
#
_entry.id   AF-A0A0F9EIL6-F1
#
_cell.length_a   1.000
_cell.length_b   1.000
_cell.length_c   1.000
_cell.angle_alpha   90.00
_cell.angle_beta   90.00
_cell.angle_gamma   90.00
#
_symmetry.space_group_name_H-M   'P 1'
#
loop_
_entity.id
_entity.type
_entity.pdbx_description
1 polymer ?
#
loop_
_entity_poly.entity_id
_entity_poly.type
_entity_poly.pdbx_seq_one_letter_code
_entity_poly.pdbx_strand_id
1 'polypeptide(L)'
;HHHGVELHHNDKAPIAQLQTQPQQLSNVMMRSQAATVSCDLTALANASTSSIITELKSQGTNCVNQLFSAPASIQGQVFSSDNMYAVANHAKSLSQTYAGGGDIELEALFLYLRAGFYVEFYNDSVSFSTWVTPAVIGAIGLCKQ
;
A
#
# COMPACT_ATOMS: atom_id res chain seq x y z
N HIS A 1 53.93 6.29 17.89
CA HIS A 1 52.93 6.69 18.91
C HIS A 1 51.58 6.08 18.52
N HIS A 2 51.14 5.05 19.25
CA HIS A 2 49.84 4.40 19.07
C HIS A 2 48.91 4.88 20.18
N HIS A 3 47.73 5.39 19.84
CA HIS A 3 46.68 5.70 20.82
C HIS A 3 45.73 4.50 20.91
N GLY A 4 45.84 3.74 22.01
CA GLY A 4 44.87 2.71 22.39
C GLY A 4 43.71 3.35 23.14
N VAL A 5 42.49 2.91 22.83
CA VAL A 5 41.31 3.19 23.65
C VAL A 5 41.06 1.96 24.51
N GLU A 6 41.20 2.15 25.82
CA GLU A 6 40.93 1.17 26.86
C GLU A 6 39.43 0.80 26.86
N LEU A 7 39.12 -0.48 26.61
CA LEU A 7 37.77 -1.02 26.72
C LEU A 7 37.52 -1.46 28.16
N HIS A 8 36.86 -0.60 28.95
CA HIS A 8 36.27 -1.03 30.22
C HIS A 8 35.18 -2.07 29.94
N HIS A 9 35.49 -3.35 30.20
CA HIS A 9 34.51 -4.43 30.21
C HIS A 9 33.72 -4.37 31.51
N ASN A 10 32.39 -4.33 31.40
CA ASN A 10 31.49 -4.47 32.53
C ASN A 10 31.30 -5.96 32.82
N ASP A 11 32.03 -6.50 33.80
CA ASP A 11 32.08 -7.93 34.18
C ASP A 11 30.77 -8.50 34.78
N LYS A 12 29.66 -7.77 34.67
CA LYS A 12 28.33 -8.23 35.14
C LYS A 12 27.28 -8.29 34.03
N ALA A 13 27.64 -8.06 32.78
CA ALA A 13 26.72 -8.28 31.67
C ALA A 13 26.60 -9.80 31.41
N PRO A 14 25.39 -10.39 31.41
CA PRO A 14 25.24 -11.80 31.06
C PRO A 14 25.65 -11.99 29.60
N ILE A 15 26.63 -12.86 29.38
CA ILE A 15 27.04 -13.27 28.04
C ILE A 15 25.89 -14.11 27.48
N ALA A 16 25.18 -13.57 26.49
CA ALA A 16 24.19 -14.33 25.74
C ALA A 16 24.92 -15.46 25.00
N GLN A 17 24.86 -16.67 25.54
CA GLN A 17 25.32 -17.85 24.83
C GLN A 17 24.40 -18.05 23.62
N LEU A 18 24.91 -17.81 22.41
CA LEU A 18 24.23 -18.27 21.19
C LEU A 18 24.23 -19.79 21.21
N GLN A 19 23.13 -20.37 21.69
CA GLN A 19 22.84 -21.78 21.46
C GLN A 19 22.56 -21.95 19.97
N THR A 20 23.51 -22.54 19.25
CA THR A 20 23.29 -23.06 17.90
C THR A 20 22.38 -24.28 18.00
N GLN A 21 21.07 -24.07 17.93
CA GLN A 21 20.09 -25.15 17.86
C GLN A 21 19.85 -25.50 16.38
N PRO A 22 20.14 -26.73 15.92
CA PRO A 22 19.81 -27.14 14.55
C PRO A 22 18.34 -27.52 14.44
N GLN A 23 17.66 -26.93 13.44
CA GLN A 23 16.39 -27.32 12.80
C GLN A 23 15.19 -27.44 13.79
N GLN A 24 14.12 -26.65 13.69
CA GLN A 24 13.13 -26.74 12.63
C GLN A 24 12.30 -25.43 12.62
N LEU A 25 12.45 -24.60 11.59
CA LEU A 25 11.59 -23.44 11.36
C LEU A 25 10.99 -23.49 9.95
N SER A 26 10.68 -24.70 9.48
CA SER A 26 10.17 -24.94 8.13
C SER A 26 8.66 -24.78 7.97
N ASN A 27 7.91 -24.36 9.00
CA ASN A 27 6.43 -24.39 8.94
C ASN A 27 5.69 -23.07 9.15
N VAL A 28 6.34 -21.90 9.17
CA VAL A 28 5.64 -20.59 9.39
C VAL A 28 5.71 -19.67 8.19
N MET A 29 5.56 -20.19 6.97
CA MET A 29 5.10 -19.39 5.84
C MET A 29 4.49 -20.28 4.76
N MET A 30 3.46 -21.03 5.11
CA MET A 30 2.36 -21.22 4.15
C MET A 30 1.70 -19.84 4.00
N ARG A 31 2.33 -18.97 3.20
CA ARG A 31 1.55 -17.99 2.46
C ARG A 31 0.59 -18.85 1.66
N SER A 32 -0.67 -18.89 2.07
CA SER A 32 -1.74 -19.40 1.25
C SER A 32 -1.46 -18.87 -0.15
N GLN A 33 -1.29 -19.78 -1.10
CA GLN A 33 -1.25 -19.42 -2.51
C GLN A 33 -2.64 -18.89 -2.79
N ALA A 34 -2.86 -17.61 -2.48
CA ALA A 34 -4.01 -16.88 -2.94
C ALA A 34 -4.01 -17.15 -4.43
N ALA A 35 -5.09 -17.78 -4.91
CA ALA A 35 -5.28 -17.94 -6.34
C ALA A 35 -4.96 -16.58 -6.95
N THR A 36 -3.98 -16.54 -7.85
CA THR A 36 -3.67 -15.32 -8.58
C THR A 36 -4.92 -15.00 -9.36
N VAL A 37 -5.79 -14.15 -8.79
CA VAL A 37 -6.87 -13.51 -9.54
C VAL A 37 -6.13 -12.84 -10.67
N SER A 38 -6.38 -13.34 -11.89
CA SER A 38 -5.84 -12.70 -13.08
C SER A 38 -6.34 -11.27 -13.03
N CYS A 39 -5.39 -10.33 -13.03
CA CYS A 39 -5.70 -8.93 -12.84
C CYS A 39 -6.49 -8.42 -14.05
N ASP A 40 -7.76 -8.10 -13.83
CA ASP A 40 -8.60 -7.53 -14.88
C ASP A 40 -8.53 -6.00 -14.83
N LEU A 41 -7.48 -5.47 -15.43
CA LEU A 41 -7.29 -4.03 -15.57
C LEU A 41 -8.42 -3.37 -16.39
N THR A 42 -9.09 -4.13 -17.25
CA THR A 42 -10.21 -3.63 -18.06
C THR A 42 -11.45 -3.46 -17.20
N ALA A 43 -11.69 -4.36 -16.24
CA ALA A 43 -12.76 -4.20 -15.25
C ALA A 43 -12.56 -2.94 -14.41
N LEU A 44 -11.33 -2.67 -13.96
CA LEU A 44 -10.99 -1.42 -13.26
C LEU A 44 -11.21 -0.19 -14.13
N ALA A 45 -10.81 -0.24 -15.40
CA ALA A 45 -10.99 0.88 -16.34
C ALA A 45 -12.46 1.17 -16.67
N ASN A 46 -13.31 0.14 -16.64
CA ASN A 46 -14.75 0.28 -16.89
C ASN A 46 -15.55 0.57 -15.60
N ALA A 47 -14.92 0.51 -14.43
CA ALA A 47 -15.59 0.79 -13.17
C ALA A 47 -16.01 2.26 -13.11
N SER A 48 -17.26 2.50 -12.75
CA SER A 48 -17.74 3.84 -12.44
C SER A 48 -17.25 4.28 -11.07
N THR A 49 -17.41 5.57 -10.76
CA THR A 49 -17.12 6.11 -9.42
C THR A 49 -17.89 5.40 -8.31
N SER A 50 -19.07 4.86 -8.58
CA SER A 50 -19.85 4.10 -7.60
C SER A 50 -19.39 2.65 -7.44
N SER A 51 -18.67 2.07 -8.41
CA SER A 51 -18.20 0.68 -8.37
C SER A 51 -16.70 0.52 -8.16
N ILE A 52 -15.90 1.59 -8.31
CA ILE A 52 -14.43 1.53 -8.26
C ILE A 52 -13.91 0.94 -6.94
N ILE A 53 -14.50 1.29 -5.80
CA ILE A 53 -14.07 0.76 -4.49
C ILE A 53 -14.31 -0.76 -4.42
N THR A 54 -15.47 -1.22 -4.87
CA THR A 54 -15.81 -2.65 -4.91
C THR A 54 -14.87 -3.39 -5.85
N GLU A 55 -14.56 -2.80 -7.00
CA GLU A 55 -13.66 -3.40 -7.99
C GLU A 55 -12.23 -3.50 -7.45
N LEU A 56 -11.70 -2.44 -6.81
CA LEU A 56 -10.38 -2.45 -6.18
C LEU A 56 -10.25 -3.55 -5.11
N LYS A 57 -11.31 -3.77 -4.33
CA LYS A 57 -11.36 -4.84 -3.33
C LYS A 57 -11.39 -6.22 -3.97
N SER A 58 -12.17 -6.38 -5.04
CA SER A 58 -12.29 -7.64 -5.79
C SER A 58 -10.98 -8.05 -6.45
N GLN A 59 -10.31 -7.09 -7.10
CA GLN A 59 -9.06 -7.30 -7.84
C GLN A 59 -7.84 -7.45 -6.91
N GLY A 60 -7.88 -6.79 -5.74
CA GLY A 60 -6.85 -6.89 -4.71
C GLY A 60 -5.55 -6.12 -5.02
N THR A 61 -4.69 -6.01 -4.02
CA THR A 61 -3.48 -5.14 -4.04
C THR A 61 -2.49 -5.49 -5.14
N ASN A 62 -2.31 -6.78 -5.45
CA ASN A 62 -1.46 -7.22 -6.56
C ASN A 62 -1.92 -6.63 -7.89
N CYS A 63 -3.23 -6.55 -8.13
CA CYS A 63 -3.77 -5.99 -9.37
C CYS A 63 -3.66 -4.46 -9.38
N VAL A 64 -3.97 -3.81 -8.26
CA VAL A 64 -3.78 -2.36 -8.11
C VAL A 64 -2.31 -1.97 -8.35
N ASN A 65 -1.35 -2.80 -7.92
CA ASN A 65 0.07 -2.57 -8.16
C ASN A 65 0.45 -2.62 -9.66
N GLN A 66 -0.32 -3.32 -10.50
CA GLN A 66 -0.06 -3.31 -11.95
C GLN A 66 -0.49 -2.02 -12.64
N LEU A 67 -1.37 -1.21 -12.02
CA LEU A 67 -1.82 0.06 -12.58
C LEU A 67 -0.67 1.07 -12.79
N PHE A 68 0.41 0.96 -12.02
CA PHE A 68 1.63 1.77 -12.18
C PHE A 68 2.22 1.65 -13.59
N SER A 69 2.12 0.47 -14.20
CA SER A 69 2.66 0.16 -15.53
C SER A 69 1.58 -0.19 -16.56
N ALA A 70 0.31 0.08 -16.25
CA ALA A 70 -0.79 -0.19 -17.17
C ALA A 70 -0.70 0.69 -18.42
N PRO A 71 -1.30 0.27 -19.55
CA PRO A 71 -1.40 1.11 -20.74
C PRO A 71 -2.00 2.48 -20.43
N ALA A 72 -1.52 3.53 -21.10
CA ALA A 72 -1.97 4.91 -20.86
C ALA A 72 -3.49 5.10 -20.97
N SER A 73 -4.16 4.35 -21.87
CA SER A 73 -5.62 4.36 -22.02
C SER A 73 -6.34 3.84 -20.77
N ILE A 74 -5.86 2.74 -20.19
CA ILE A 74 -6.38 2.18 -18.94
C ILE A 74 -6.16 3.16 -17.80
N GLN A 75 -4.95 3.70 -17.69
CA GLN A 75 -4.60 4.69 -16.67
C GLN A 75 -5.51 5.93 -16.72
N GLY A 76 -5.77 6.46 -17.92
CA GLY A 76 -6.66 7.60 -18.12
C GLY A 76 -8.11 7.35 -17.70
N GLN A 77 -8.59 6.11 -17.85
CA GLN A 77 -9.95 5.73 -17.45
C GLN A 77 -10.05 5.47 -15.94
N VAL A 78 -9.09 4.72 -15.40
CA VAL A 78 -9.07 4.33 -13.99
C VAL A 78 -8.90 5.56 -13.11
N PHE A 79 -7.89 6.39 -13.38
CA PHE A 79 -7.50 7.53 -12.56
C PHE A 79 -8.23 8.81 -13.00
N SER A 80 -9.56 8.79 -12.99
CA SER A 80 -10.34 10.03 -13.08
C SER A 80 -10.32 10.80 -11.76
N SER A 81 -10.54 12.11 -11.82
CA SER A 81 -10.65 12.92 -10.60
C SER A 81 -11.76 12.37 -9.68
N ASP A 82 -12.93 12.01 -10.22
CA ASP A 82 -14.07 11.53 -9.43
C ASP A 82 -13.76 10.21 -8.72
N ASN A 83 -13.08 9.28 -9.40
CA ASN A 83 -12.65 8.03 -8.79
C ASN A 83 -11.63 8.26 -7.67
N MET A 84 -10.64 9.14 -7.91
CA MET A 84 -9.67 9.52 -6.88
C MET A 84 -10.34 10.16 -5.66
N TYR A 85 -11.35 11.01 -5.86
CA TYR A 85 -12.13 11.60 -4.77
C TYR A 85 -12.88 10.56 -3.94
N ALA A 86 -13.59 9.66 -4.63
CA ALA A 86 -14.44 8.67 -3.98
C ALA A 86 -13.59 7.73 -3.14
N VAL A 87 -12.48 7.26 -3.71
CA VAL A 87 -11.52 6.41 -2.99
C VAL A 87 -10.90 7.16 -1.80
N ALA A 88 -10.52 8.43 -1.95
CA ALA A 88 -9.95 9.21 -0.86
C ALA A 88 -10.93 9.41 0.30
N ASN A 89 -12.20 9.73 0.01
CA ASN A 89 -13.21 9.90 1.06
C ASN A 89 -13.54 8.58 1.75
N HIS A 90 -13.58 7.48 1.00
CA HIS A 90 -13.80 6.15 1.58
C HIS A 90 -12.63 5.72 2.47
N ALA A 91 -11.40 5.88 1.99
CA ALA A 91 -10.19 5.64 2.78
C ALA A 91 -10.18 6.49 4.06
N LYS A 92 -10.53 7.78 3.96
CA LYS A 92 -10.67 8.68 5.11
C LYS A 92 -11.66 8.16 6.14
N SER A 93 -12.83 7.67 5.70
CA SER A 93 -13.84 7.09 6.60
C SER A 93 -13.32 5.87 7.34
N LEU A 94 -12.61 4.97 6.65
CA LEU A 94 -12.03 3.78 7.25
C LEU A 94 -10.90 4.13 8.24
N SER A 95 -10.06 5.10 7.88
CA SER A 95 -8.96 5.57 8.74
C SER A 95 -9.44 6.09 10.09
N GLN A 96 -10.61 6.73 10.16
CA GLN A 96 -11.18 7.27 11.41
C GLN A 96 -11.45 6.19 12.47
N THR A 97 -11.79 4.97 12.02
CA THR A 97 -12.13 3.84 12.89
C THR A 97 -11.04 2.79 12.94
N TYR A 98 -9.91 3.00 12.26
CA TYR A 98 -8.82 2.04 12.19
C TYR A 98 -8.15 1.84 13.55
N ALA A 99 -8.08 0.58 13.99
CA ALA A 99 -7.59 0.19 15.31
C ALA A 99 -6.15 -0.38 15.29
N GLY A 100 -5.48 -0.35 14.14
CA GLY A 100 -4.21 -1.05 13.93
C GLY A 100 -4.41 -2.51 13.46
N GLY A 101 -3.31 -3.23 13.22
CA GLY A 101 -3.34 -4.66 12.87
C GLY A 101 -3.35 -4.99 11.37
N GLY A 102 -3.31 -3.99 10.49
CA GLY A 102 -3.36 -4.16 9.04
C GLY A 102 -4.79 -4.31 8.53
N ASP A 103 -5.08 -3.70 7.39
CA ASP A 103 -6.39 -3.75 6.75
C ASP A 103 -6.18 -3.81 5.22
N ILE A 104 -6.63 -4.91 4.61
CA ILE A 104 -6.42 -5.20 3.18
C ILE A 104 -7.17 -4.19 2.30
N GLU A 105 -8.31 -3.69 2.76
CA GLU A 105 -9.08 -2.68 2.03
C GLU A 105 -8.36 -1.34 2.08
N LEU A 106 -7.94 -0.88 3.27
CA LEU A 106 -7.12 0.33 3.39
C LEU A 106 -5.82 0.24 2.58
N GLU A 107 -5.15 -0.92 2.60
CA GLU A 107 -3.94 -1.17 1.79
C GLU A 107 -4.22 -0.96 0.30
N ALA A 108 -5.29 -1.56 -0.24
CA ALA A 108 -5.66 -1.42 -1.65
C ALA A 108 -6.03 0.02 -2.01
N LEU A 109 -6.79 0.72 -1.15
CA LEU A 109 -7.22 2.10 -1.40
C LEU A 109 -6.03 3.07 -1.39
N PHE A 110 -5.13 2.98 -0.41
CA PHE A 110 -3.95 3.85 -0.37
C PHE A 110 -2.94 3.52 -1.48
N LEU A 111 -2.81 2.25 -1.86
CA LEU A 111 -2.01 1.86 -3.02
C LEU A 111 -2.56 2.45 -4.32
N TYR A 112 -3.89 2.46 -4.49
CA TYR A 112 -4.57 3.09 -5.61
C TYR A 112 -4.32 4.60 -5.65
N LEU A 113 -4.49 5.30 -4.52
CA LEU A 113 -4.25 6.76 -4.46
C LEU A 113 -2.79 7.10 -4.79
N ARG A 114 -1.84 6.30 -4.29
CA ARG A 114 -0.42 6.44 -4.63
C ARG A 114 -0.17 6.23 -6.13
N ALA A 115 -0.80 5.20 -6.71
CA ALA A 115 -0.70 4.93 -8.15
C ALA A 115 -1.25 6.10 -8.98
N GLY A 116 -2.38 6.68 -8.58
CA GLY A 116 -2.99 7.81 -9.27
C GLY A 116 -2.05 9.02 -9.38
N PHE A 117 -1.44 9.46 -8.27
CA PHE A 117 -0.49 10.58 -8.31
C PHE A 117 0.82 10.24 -9.01
N TYR A 118 1.27 8.98 -8.94
CA TYR A 118 2.40 8.53 -9.75
C TYR A 118 2.08 8.65 -11.23
N VAL A 119 0.91 8.17 -11.65
CA VAL A 119 0.47 8.22 -13.05
C VAL A 119 0.25 9.66 -13.51
N GLU A 120 -0.39 10.52 -12.72
CA GLU A 120 -0.56 11.95 -13.04
C GLU A 120 0.79 12.62 -13.34
N PHE A 121 1.85 12.24 -12.63
CA PHE A 121 3.18 12.78 -12.85
C PHE A 121 3.85 12.28 -14.16
N TYR A 122 3.58 11.04 -14.59
CA TYR A 122 4.26 10.40 -15.72
C TYR A 122 3.42 10.27 -17.00
N ASN A 123 2.11 10.46 -16.91
CA ASN A 123 1.16 10.32 -18.00
C ASN A 123 0.35 11.61 -18.15
N ASP A 124 0.72 12.42 -19.14
CA ASP A 124 0.12 13.73 -19.42
C ASP A 124 -1.39 13.69 -19.72
N SER A 125 -1.96 12.51 -20.00
CA SER A 125 -3.41 12.33 -20.19
C SER A 125 -4.20 12.31 -18.88
N VAL A 126 -3.52 12.18 -17.74
CA VAL A 126 -4.10 12.17 -16.41
C VAL A 126 -3.77 13.48 -15.72
N SER A 127 -4.82 14.22 -15.33
CA SER A 127 -4.69 15.43 -14.54
C SER A 127 -5.86 15.51 -13.58
N PHE A 128 -5.57 15.88 -12.34
CA PHE A 128 -6.57 15.95 -11.29
C PHE A 128 -7.10 17.36 -11.07
N SER A 129 -8.41 17.42 -10.82
CA SER A 129 -9.05 18.62 -10.32
C SER A 129 -8.46 19.04 -8.98
N THR A 130 -8.50 20.34 -8.69
CA THR A 130 -7.90 20.95 -7.49
C THR A 130 -8.41 20.40 -6.15
N TRP A 131 -9.57 19.73 -6.14
CA TRP A 131 -10.17 19.13 -4.96
C TRP A 131 -9.67 17.71 -4.63
N VAL A 132 -8.92 17.05 -5.53
CA VAL A 132 -8.40 15.68 -5.29
C VAL A 132 -7.33 15.69 -4.21
N THR A 133 -6.30 16.52 -4.37
CA THR A 133 -5.18 16.63 -3.42
C THR A 133 -5.61 16.86 -1.97
N PRO A 134 -6.45 17.85 -1.64
CA PRO A 134 -6.89 18.04 -0.26
C PRO A 134 -7.71 16.85 0.28
N ALA A 135 -8.47 16.15 -0.56
CA ALA A 135 -9.19 14.94 -0.14
C ALA A 135 -8.22 13.83 0.27
N VAL A 136 -7.17 13.60 -0.53
CA VAL A 136 -6.15 12.57 -0.24
C VAL A 136 -5.34 12.92 1.01
N ILE A 137 -4.94 14.19 1.17
CA ILE A 137 -4.29 14.67 2.40
C ILE A 137 -5.20 14.41 3.61
N GLY A 138 -6.49 14.67 3.48
CA GLY A 138 -7.48 14.40 4.52
C GLY A 138 -7.60 12.92 4.90
N ALA A 139 -7.42 12.00 3.95
CA ALA A 139 -7.41 10.56 4.20
C ALA A 139 -6.18 10.12 5.00
N ILE A 140 -5.00 10.65 4.65
CA ILE A 140 -3.73 10.35 5.32
C ILE A 140 -3.72 10.89 6.75
N GLY A 141 -4.20 12.13 6.95
CA GLY A 141 -4.16 12.80 8.25
C GLY A 141 -5.01 12.15 9.35
N LEU A 142 -5.94 11.25 8.99
CA LEU A 142 -6.81 10.55 9.94
C LEU A 142 -6.41 9.10 10.21
N CYS A 143 -5.36 8.58 9.56
CA CYS A 143 -4.75 7.33 10.01
C CYS A 143 -4.12 7.56 11.39
N LYS A 144 -4.78 7.06 12.44
CA LYS A 144 -4.13 6.98 13.76
C LYS A 144 -2.90 6.08 13.62
N GLN A 145 -1.72 6.65 13.87
CA GLN A 145 -0.44 5.93 13.96
C GLN A 145 -0.40 5.08 15.22
#